data_AF-A0A5C4PE68-F1
#
_entry.id   AF-A0A5C4PE68-F1
#
_cell.length_a   1.000
_cell.length_b   1.000
_cell.length_c   1.000
_cell.angle_alpha   90.00
_cell.angle_beta   90.00
_cell.angle_gamma   90.00
#
_symmetry.space_group_name_H-M   'P 1'
#
loop_
_entity.id
_entity.type
_entity.pdbx_description
1 polymer ?
#
loop_
_entity_poly.entity_id
_entity_poly.type
_entity_poly.pdbx_seq_one_letter_code
_entity_poly.pdbx_strand_id
1 'polypeptide(L)'
;MKLPGTHIMLCKEIVESWLKKRSNYIVVSPPMCASRHFFKHLSHDEVIYSYIGSSLHSLCIAKMDTEDFRSEIVFAHKVAQKWGVVESINFSESDPVTLLNAATIAVKERNKIPIIIIHRFHEALENLGESIGTVLRNLEHDMGLKTVVELPISLPILRERWELANKTKSPFLASDWGQGHRSKCLKGLNEHEVAAVLVEHGVNAEFALDVQRITGGLAEIVNDLVEDLTRMNRGGLEPYIRSRARELCERLIDWLDASSDSHTYKKLVARSVANKLDSKDAATLLSHDWGGLILGRDGSLIFKMLGWECLARLSSVVDNPAVSSLDELINSRNYNKAIELIGLYEGADGVDAPAWALMRKITSACKILDNIFGNDEDWRHARDLITELQLLDQQSRLGFGSCIESLVRWLPLAELMCDYFLRSRVDNNLRFEQYVCGEIAVRGSLAFWQLLYLRLETAKDMPAFQALQSVITHPESMLQVYARDKLDLCFWKAEKLSDEEVKQISEFAKIPFRAPANNAVLGFAELIYISSSREAKLPPELRLVSGFDEMQKFLKSYELRKRQVHSTSFVSSNDWINYSELCSSMLSKLAKLYGESPKNVILPPAQTLLSSAINSLKAISRA
;
A
#
# COMPACT_ATOMS: atom_id res chain seq x y z
N MET A 1 -8.99 -30.98 13.42
CA MET A 1 -8.04 -30.29 12.52
C MET A 1 -7.38 -31.27 11.56
N LYS A 2 -7.52 -31.02 10.26
CA LYS A 2 -6.88 -31.78 9.18
C LYS A 2 -5.42 -31.36 9.02
N LEU A 3 -4.51 -32.32 8.81
CA LEU A 3 -3.09 -32.03 8.56
C LEU A 3 -2.90 -31.59 7.10
N PRO A 4 -2.09 -30.54 6.84
CA PRO A 4 -1.68 -30.20 5.47
C PRO A 4 -1.05 -31.40 4.76
N GLY A 5 -1.32 -31.58 3.47
CA GLY A 5 -0.74 -32.67 2.67
C GLY A 5 0.78 -32.59 2.59
N THR A 6 1.33 -31.38 2.61
CA THR A 6 2.77 -31.13 2.72
C THR A 6 3.37 -31.69 4.02
N HIS A 7 2.60 -31.67 5.11
CA HIS A 7 3.00 -32.24 6.41
C HIS A 7 3.02 -33.77 6.35
N ILE A 8 2.00 -34.39 5.74
CA ILE A 8 1.92 -35.84 5.55
C ILE A 8 3.11 -36.33 4.71
N MET A 9 3.42 -35.62 3.61
CA MET A 9 4.57 -35.94 2.77
C MET A 9 5.90 -35.82 3.51
N LEU A 10 6.06 -34.81 4.36
CA LEU A 10 7.25 -34.66 5.19
C LEU A 10 7.35 -35.76 6.26
N CYS A 11 6.24 -36.16 6.90
CA CYS A 11 6.23 -37.30 7.82
C CYS A 11 6.73 -38.56 7.12
N LYS A 12 6.21 -38.86 5.92
CA LYS A 12 6.65 -39.99 5.11
C LYS A 12 8.16 -39.93 4.80
N GLU A 13 8.65 -38.77 4.34
CA GLU A 13 10.08 -38.56 4.05
C GLU A 13 10.96 -38.86 5.28
N ILE A 14 10.57 -38.34 6.45
CA ILE A 14 11.33 -38.52 7.70
C ILE A 14 11.32 -39.99 8.12
N VAL A 15 10.13 -40.63 8.17
CA VAL A 15 9.98 -42.02 8.62
C VAL A 15 10.74 -42.99 7.71
N GLU A 16 10.61 -42.85 6.39
CA GLU A 16 11.35 -43.68 5.43
C GLU A 16 12.87 -43.49 5.55
N SER A 17 13.31 -42.33 6.00
CA SER A 17 14.73 -42.05 6.18
C SER A 17 15.34 -42.64 7.45
N TRP A 18 14.55 -43.03 8.46
CA TRP A 18 15.07 -43.68 9.67
C TRP A 18 15.79 -45.00 9.39
N LEU A 19 15.42 -45.69 8.31
CA LEU A 19 16.09 -46.91 7.84
C LEU A 19 17.42 -46.65 7.10
N LYS A 20 17.74 -45.37 6.81
CA LYS A 20 18.96 -44.97 6.10
C LYS A 20 20.07 -44.63 7.09
N LYS A 21 21.31 -44.58 6.60
CA LYS A 21 22.51 -44.28 7.42
C LYS A 21 22.42 -42.93 8.15
N ARG A 22 21.85 -41.89 7.52
CA ARG A 22 21.66 -40.56 8.13
C ARG A 22 20.19 -40.15 8.05
N SER A 23 19.63 -39.69 9.16
CA SER A 23 18.27 -39.17 9.23
C SER A 23 18.10 -38.27 10.45
N ASN A 24 18.68 -37.07 10.34
CA ASN A 24 18.62 -36.04 11.38
C ASN A 24 17.96 -34.80 10.78
N TYR A 25 16.84 -34.39 11.37
CA TYR A 25 15.98 -33.34 10.84
C TYR A 25 15.72 -32.24 11.87
N ILE A 26 15.72 -31.01 11.38
CA ILE A 26 15.20 -29.84 12.06
C ILE A 26 13.92 -29.45 11.34
N VAL A 27 12.79 -29.59 12.02
CA VAL A 27 11.49 -29.19 11.52
C VAL A 27 11.23 -27.76 11.97
N VAL A 28 11.47 -26.83 11.05
CA VAL A 28 11.17 -25.42 11.26
C VAL A 28 9.65 -25.24 11.27
N SER A 29 9.10 -24.86 12.41
CA SER A 29 7.67 -24.82 12.69
C SER A 29 7.27 -23.41 13.09
N PRO A 30 6.86 -22.55 12.14
CA PRO A 30 6.30 -21.25 12.48
C PRO A 30 5.18 -21.41 13.51
N PRO A 31 5.03 -20.51 14.50
CA PRO A 31 3.87 -20.52 15.38
C PRO A 31 2.56 -20.62 14.57
N MET A 32 1.55 -21.29 15.12
CA MET A 32 0.24 -21.49 14.49
C MET A 32 0.21 -22.45 13.27
N CYS A 33 1.29 -23.20 13.00
CA CYS A 33 1.34 -24.15 11.89
C CYS A 33 0.80 -25.57 12.19
N ALA A 34 0.14 -25.80 13.33
CA ALA A 34 -0.32 -27.14 13.73
C ALA A 34 0.81 -28.17 13.97
N SER A 35 1.99 -27.73 14.41
CA SER A 35 3.15 -28.60 14.66
C SER A 35 2.85 -29.74 15.63
N ARG A 36 2.04 -29.49 16.68
CA ARG A 36 1.60 -30.53 17.63
C ARG A 36 0.92 -31.70 16.94
N HIS A 37 0.09 -31.43 15.93
CA HIS A 37 -0.61 -32.48 15.17
C HIS A 37 0.36 -33.22 14.25
N PHE A 38 1.33 -32.52 13.66
CA PHE A 38 2.38 -33.12 12.85
C PHE A 38 3.22 -34.09 13.68
N PHE A 39 3.72 -33.69 14.85
CA PHE A 39 4.52 -34.55 15.72
C PHE A 39 3.71 -35.69 16.35
N LYS A 40 2.40 -35.51 16.59
CA LYS A 40 1.51 -36.62 16.97
C LYS A 40 1.39 -37.64 15.85
N HIS A 41 1.22 -37.21 14.60
CA HIS A 41 1.12 -38.10 13.45
C HIS A 41 2.44 -38.82 13.16
N LEU A 42 3.58 -38.11 13.21
CA LEU A 42 4.93 -38.66 12.98
C LEU A 42 5.30 -39.80 13.94
N SER A 43 4.72 -39.81 15.14
CA SER A 43 5.03 -40.77 16.21
C SER A 43 3.98 -41.87 16.38
N HIS A 44 2.97 -41.95 15.52
CA HIS A 44 1.89 -42.92 15.65
C HIS A 44 2.24 -44.23 14.95
N ASP A 45 2.16 -45.37 15.65
CA ASP A 45 2.60 -46.68 15.14
C ASP A 45 1.90 -47.07 13.83
N GLU A 46 0.58 -46.88 13.73
CA GLU A 46 -0.19 -47.17 12.51
C GLU A 46 0.30 -46.36 11.30
N VAL A 47 0.67 -45.10 11.53
CA VAL A 47 1.18 -44.20 10.48
C VAL A 47 2.56 -44.66 10.05
N ILE A 48 3.45 -44.94 11.00
CA ILE A 48 4.80 -45.42 10.72
C ILE A 48 4.73 -46.75 9.97
N TYR A 49 3.88 -47.68 10.42
CA TYR A 49 3.63 -48.95 9.75
C TYR A 49 3.13 -48.76 8.31
N SER A 50 2.26 -47.78 8.06
CA SER A 50 1.80 -47.48 6.70
C SER A 50 2.92 -47.05 5.74
N TYR A 51 4.02 -46.49 6.26
CA TYR A 51 5.16 -46.02 5.46
C TYR A 51 6.28 -47.04 5.32
N ILE A 52 6.59 -47.81 6.37
CA ILE A 52 7.75 -48.73 6.39
C ILE A 52 7.40 -50.19 6.75
N GLY A 53 6.11 -50.51 6.91
CA GLY A 53 5.63 -51.85 7.20
C GLY A 53 6.22 -52.45 8.48
N SER A 54 6.57 -53.72 8.44
CA SER A 54 7.11 -54.48 9.58
C SER A 54 8.47 -53.97 10.08
N SER A 55 9.17 -53.13 9.30
CA SER A 55 10.40 -52.48 9.77
C SER A 55 10.16 -51.53 10.96
N LEU A 56 8.92 -51.15 11.27
CA LEU A 56 8.59 -50.45 12.52
C LEU A 56 9.17 -51.16 13.76
N HIS A 57 9.16 -52.50 13.80
CA HIS A 57 9.60 -53.25 14.98
C HIS A 57 11.10 -53.14 15.26
N SER A 58 11.90 -52.74 14.27
CA SER A 58 13.33 -52.45 14.46
C SER A 58 13.60 -51.05 15.00
N LEU A 59 12.57 -50.22 15.18
CA LEU A 59 12.71 -48.87 15.70
C LEU A 59 12.55 -48.83 17.23
N CYS A 60 13.24 -47.89 17.86
CA CYS A 60 13.05 -47.54 19.26
C CYS A 60 12.91 -46.02 19.36
N ILE A 61 11.68 -45.54 19.58
CA ILE A 61 11.34 -44.11 19.47
C ILE A 61 11.10 -43.53 20.86
N ALA A 62 11.90 -42.53 21.24
CA ALA A 62 11.67 -41.70 22.40
C ALA A 62 11.10 -40.36 21.96
N LYS A 63 9.80 -40.14 22.25
CA LYS A 63 9.16 -38.84 22.02
C LYS A 63 9.27 -37.99 23.27
N MET A 64 9.85 -36.81 23.12
CA MET A 64 10.17 -35.88 24.20
C MET A 64 9.34 -34.60 24.04
N ASP A 65 8.90 -34.04 25.16
CA ASP A 65 8.23 -32.75 25.25
C ASP A 65 8.88 -31.87 26.33
N THR A 66 8.39 -30.65 26.51
CA THR A 66 8.97 -29.66 27.41
C THR A 66 9.17 -30.16 28.84
N GLU A 67 8.28 -31.04 29.34
CA GLU A 67 8.36 -31.54 30.71
C GLU A 67 9.54 -32.50 30.91
N ASP A 68 10.03 -33.11 29.83
CA ASP A 68 11.16 -34.04 29.85
C ASP A 68 12.52 -33.31 29.88
N PHE A 69 12.56 -31.96 29.82
CA PHE A 69 13.80 -31.15 29.76
C PHE A 69 14.04 -30.27 31.00
N ARG A 70 13.54 -30.64 32.18
CA ARG A 70 13.76 -29.85 33.41
C ARG A 70 15.23 -29.78 33.85
N SER A 71 16.02 -30.77 33.46
CA SER A 71 17.48 -30.82 33.63
C SER A 71 18.08 -31.88 32.73
N GLU A 72 19.40 -31.85 32.54
CA GLU A 72 20.13 -32.82 31.71
C GLU A 72 19.92 -34.27 32.16
N ILE A 73 19.92 -34.51 33.48
CA ILE A 73 19.72 -35.85 34.05
C ILE A 73 18.29 -36.35 33.89
N VAL A 74 17.30 -35.45 34.00
CA VAL A 74 15.90 -35.78 33.73
C VAL A 74 15.73 -36.18 32.26
N PHE A 75 16.33 -35.41 31.35
CA PHE A 75 16.31 -35.72 29.92
C PHE A 75 16.89 -37.11 29.63
N ALA A 76 18.09 -37.40 30.13
CA ALA A 76 18.75 -38.69 29.93
C ALA A 76 17.90 -39.87 30.46
N HIS A 77 17.37 -39.74 31.68
CA HIS A 77 16.50 -40.75 32.28
C HIS A 77 15.23 -41.00 31.46
N LYS A 78 14.59 -39.92 31.00
CA LYS A 78 13.35 -40.01 30.21
C LYS A 78 13.58 -40.67 28.86
N VAL A 79 14.69 -40.36 28.18
CA VAL A 79 15.08 -41.04 26.93
C VAL A 79 15.19 -42.55 27.17
N ALA A 80 15.92 -42.96 28.20
CA ALA A 80 16.14 -44.37 28.49
C ALA A 80 14.85 -45.09 28.91
N GLN A 81 13.98 -44.41 29.67
CA GLN A 81 12.66 -44.92 30.04
C GLN A 81 11.79 -45.17 28.80
N LYS A 82 11.72 -44.20 27.87
CA LYS A 82 10.89 -44.30 26.67
C LYS A 82 11.42 -45.33 25.67
N TRP A 83 12.71 -45.60 25.67
CA TRP A 83 13.30 -46.72 24.93
C TRP A 83 13.14 -48.08 25.60
N GLY A 84 12.63 -48.14 26.84
CA GLY A 84 12.41 -49.39 27.56
C GLY A 84 13.71 -50.12 27.91
N VAL A 85 14.81 -49.39 28.11
CA VAL A 85 16.13 -49.97 28.45
C VAL A 85 16.47 -49.85 29.94
N VAL A 86 15.46 -49.55 30.78
CA VAL A 86 15.66 -49.18 32.19
C VAL A 86 16.45 -50.23 32.98
N GLU A 87 16.19 -51.51 32.73
CA GLU A 87 16.85 -52.63 33.41
C GLU A 87 18.31 -52.84 32.98
N SER A 88 18.71 -52.25 31.85
CA SER A 88 20.03 -52.39 31.24
C SER A 88 20.99 -51.26 31.61
N ILE A 89 20.54 -50.30 32.42
CA ILE A 89 21.31 -49.12 32.83
C ILE A 89 21.20 -48.85 34.33
N ASN A 90 22.25 -48.28 34.91
CA ASN A 90 22.26 -47.91 36.31
C ASN A 90 21.66 -46.51 36.50
N PHE A 91 20.43 -46.42 37.02
CA PHE A 91 19.77 -45.14 37.33
C PHE A 91 20.37 -44.39 38.53
N SER A 92 21.28 -45.02 39.29
CA SER A 92 22.05 -44.30 40.31
C SER A 92 23.18 -43.46 39.71
N GLU A 93 23.42 -43.57 38.39
CA GLU A 93 24.39 -42.75 37.67
C GLU A 93 23.94 -41.28 37.68
N SER A 94 24.81 -40.39 38.15
CA SER A 94 24.51 -38.97 38.25
C SER A 94 24.94 -38.18 37.01
N ASP A 95 25.77 -38.78 36.14
CA ASP A 95 26.21 -38.15 34.89
C ASP A 95 25.24 -38.43 33.72
N PRO A 96 24.56 -37.39 33.19
CA PRO A 96 23.61 -37.56 32.09
C PRO A 96 24.26 -38.02 30.78
N VAL A 97 25.54 -37.69 30.54
CA VAL A 97 26.27 -38.09 29.33
C VAL A 97 26.50 -39.60 29.31
N THR A 98 27.02 -40.15 30.41
CA THR A 98 27.22 -41.59 30.59
C THR A 98 25.90 -42.35 30.43
N LEU A 99 24.82 -41.83 31.01
CA LEU A 99 23.51 -42.47 30.94
C LEU A 99 22.93 -42.52 29.50
N LEU A 100 23.05 -41.43 28.73
CA LEU A 100 22.62 -41.41 27.32
C LEU A 100 23.43 -42.38 26.45
N ASN A 101 24.74 -42.46 26.67
CA ASN A 101 25.60 -43.41 25.97
C ASN A 101 25.18 -44.85 26.26
N ALA A 102 25.05 -45.21 27.55
CA ALA A 102 24.67 -46.55 27.97
C ALA A 102 23.27 -46.93 27.46
N ALA A 103 22.31 -46.02 27.51
CA ALA A 103 20.96 -46.24 26.97
C ALA A 103 20.99 -46.50 25.47
N THR A 104 21.79 -45.74 24.71
CA THR A 104 21.91 -45.92 23.26
C THR A 104 22.59 -47.25 22.90
N ILE A 105 23.63 -47.65 23.64
CA ILE A 105 24.28 -48.96 23.49
C ILE A 105 23.26 -50.08 23.70
N ALA A 106 22.48 -50.03 24.79
CA ALA A 106 21.46 -51.04 25.10
C ALA A 106 20.40 -51.17 23.99
N VAL A 107 20.00 -50.07 23.35
CA VAL A 107 19.09 -50.12 22.18
C VAL A 107 19.74 -50.84 20.99
N LYS A 108 21.03 -50.57 20.75
CA LYS A 108 21.78 -51.16 19.63
C LYS A 108 22.06 -52.65 19.84
N GLU A 109 22.34 -53.07 21.07
CA GLU A 109 22.49 -54.48 21.44
C GLU A 109 21.21 -55.29 21.17
N ARG A 110 20.04 -54.65 21.28
CA ARG A 110 18.74 -55.23 20.89
C ARG A 110 18.49 -55.21 19.38
N ASN A 111 19.50 -54.88 18.56
CA ASN A 111 19.43 -54.70 17.11
C ASN A 111 18.35 -53.69 16.68
N LYS A 112 18.10 -52.66 17.49
CA LYS A 112 17.13 -51.60 17.19
C LYS A 112 17.81 -50.29 16.79
N ILE A 113 17.07 -49.44 16.10
CA ILE A 113 17.47 -48.10 15.67
C ILE A 113 16.99 -47.08 16.72
N PRO A 114 17.90 -46.39 17.43
CA PRO A 114 17.54 -45.37 18.39
C PRO A 114 17.08 -44.09 17.68
N ILE A 115 15.91 -43.60 18.08
CA ILE A 115 15.29 -42.39 17.52
C ILE A 115 14.82 -41.50 18.68
N ILE A 116 15.16 -40.21 18.62
CA ILE A 116 14.63 -39.19 19.52
C ILE A 116 13.84 -38.17 18.71
N ILE A 117 12.59 -37.93 19.11
CA ILE A 117 11.74 -36.90 18.54
C ILE A 117 11.52 -35.85 19.63
N ILE A 118 11.93 -34.60 19.41
CA ILE A 118 11.81 -33.52 20.40
C ILE A 118 10.83 -32.46 19.91
N HIS A 119 9.72 -32.33 20.63
CA HIS A 119 8.75 -31.26 20.43
C HIS A 119 9.20 -30.01 21.21
N ARG A 120 9.05 -28.82 20.60
CA ARG A 120 9.41 -27.50 21.16
C ARG A 120 10.84 -27.43 21.70
N PHE A 121 11.81 -27.88 20.90
CA PHE A 121 13.20 -27.97 21.35
C PHE A 121 13.79 -26.62 21.78
N HIS A 122 13.28 -25.50 21.24
CA HIS A 122 13.68 -24.16 21.64
C HIS A 122 13.47 -23.88 23.14
N GLU A 123 12.45 -24.48 23.77
CA GLU A 123 12.21 -24.38 25.22
C GLU A 123 13.21 -25.21 26.04
N ALA A 124 13.83 -26.23 25.44
CA ALA A 124 14.81 -27.09 26.08
C ALA A 124 16.25 -26.50 26.06
N LEU A 125 16.53 -25.57 25.13
CA LEU A 125 17.89 -25.04 24.90
C LEU A 125 18.49 -24.34 26.13
N GLU A 126 17.67 -23.79 27.01
CA GLU A 126 18.11 -23.14 28.25
C GLU A 126 18.45 -24.13 29.37
N ASN A 127 17.88 -25.34 29.32
CA ASN A 127 18.02 -26.35 30.38
C ASN A 127 19.05 -27.43 30.06
N LEU A 128 19.57 -27.45 28.82
CA LEU A 128 20.58 -28.40 28.37
C LEU A 128 21.93 -27.70 28.20
N GLY A 129 22.99 -28.38 28.61
CA GLY A 129 24.37 -27.92 28.47
C GLY A 129 25.03 -28.33 27.16
N GLU A 130 26.21 -27.77 26.95
CA GLU A 130 27.06 -28.06 25.79
C GLU A 130 27.49 -29.54 25.72
N SER A 131 27.70 -30.16 26.88
CA SER A 131 28.04 -31.58 27.04
C SER A 131 26.97 -32.49 26.42
N ILE A 132 25.69 -32.18 26.64
CA ILE A 132 24.57 -32.92 26.07
C ILE A 132 24.50 -32.76 24.56
N GLY A 133 24.70 -31.55 24.03
CA GLY A 133 24.76 -31.37 22.57
C GLY A 133 25.92 -32.14 21.94
N THR A 134 27.08 -32.15 22.60
CA THR A 134 28.26 -32.89 22.16
C THR A 134 28.01 -34.41 22.14
N VAL A 135 27.41 -34.96 23.20
CA VAL A 135 27.12 -36.41 23.23
C VAL A 135 26.08 -36.79 22.18
N LEU A 136 25.02 -36.00 22.00
CA LEU A 136 24.02 -36.27 20.96
C LEU A 136 24.64 -36.28 19.56
N ARG A 137 25.56 -35.36 19.27
CA ARG A 137 26.29 -35.30 18.00
C ARG A 137 27.13 -36.57 17.78
N ASN A 138 27.85 -37.00 18.81
CA ASN A 138 28.68 -38.21 18.74
C ASN A 138 27.80 -39.45 18.56
N LEU A 139 26.68 -39.55 19.27
CA LEU A 139 25.73 -40.66 19.13
C LEU A 139 25.08 -40.71 17.74
N GLU A 140 24.78 -39.57 17.13
CA GLU A 140 24.29 -39.50 15.75
C GLU A 140 25.33 -40.02 14.73
N HIS A 141 26.60 -39.69 14.94
CA HIS A 141 27.70 -40.07 14.05
C HIS A 141 28.13 -41.53 14.23
N ASP A 142 28.39 -41.94 15.47
CA ASP A 142 29.04 -43.19 15.82
C ASP A 142 28.04 -44.33 16.05
N MET A 143 26.89 -44.01 16.68
CA MET A 143 25.89 -45.01 17.08
C MET A 143 24.67 -45.04 16.15
N GLY A 144 24.58 -44.08 15.21
CA GLY A 144 23.50 -43.97 14.25
C GLY A 144 22.17 -43.55 14.87
N LEU A 145 22.21 -42.81 15.98
CA LEU A 145 21.06 -42.12 16.55
C LEU A 145 20.39 -41.23 15.50
N LYS A 146 19.06 -41.29 15.42
CA LYS A 146 18.25 -40.41 14.56
C LYS A 146 17.56 -39.38 15.41
N THR A 147 17.55 -38.13 14.95
CA THR A 147 16.92 -37.02 15.67
C THR A 147 15.94 -36.27 14.79
N VAL A 148 14.80 -35.90 15.35
CA VAL A 148 13.83 -34.99 14.72
C VAL A 148 13.43 -33.96 15.75
N VAL A 149 13.74 -32.69 15.52
CA VAL A 149 13.47 -31.63 16.51
C VAL A 149 12.63 -30.51 15.92
N GLU A 150 11.76 -29.95 16.75
CA GLU A 150 10.95 -28.77 16.41
C GLU A 150 11.64 -27.48 16.87
N LEU A 151 11.81 -26.55 15.94
CA LEU A 151 12.27 -25.20 16.24
C LEU A 151 11.43 -24.17 15.47
N PRO A 152 11.17 -22.96 16.01
CA PRO A 152 10.41 -21.93 15.29
C PRO A 152 11.18 -21.36 14.09
N ILE A 153 12.50 -21.32 14.20
CA ILE A 153 13.47 -20.92 13.19
C ILE A 153 14.65 -21.91 13.23
N SER A 154 15.51 -21.90 12.22
CA SER A 154 16.64 -22.80 12.11
C SER A 154 17.71 -22.53 13.18
N LEU A 155 18.51 -23.56 13.49
CA LEU A 155 19.60 -23.45 14.47
C LEU A 155 20.62 -22.35 14.14
N PRO A 156 21.06 -22.13 12.88
CA PRO A 156 21.96 -21.03 12.57
C PRO A 156 21.40 -19.67 12.99
N ILE A 157 20.13 -19.38 12.69
CA ILE A 157 19.48 -18.12 13.08
C ILE A 157 19.33 -18.04 14.61
N LEU A 158 18.99 -19.15 15.28
CA LEU A 158 18.92 -19.18 16.75
C LEU A 158 20.28 -18.88 17.40
N ARG A 159 21.38 -19.41 16.84
CA ARG A 159 22.73 -19.13 17.33
C ARG A 159 23.09 -17.66 17.17
N GLU A 160 22.81 -17.07 16.00
CA GLU A 160 23.01 -15.63 15.77
C GLU A 160 22.24 -14.79 16.80
N ARG A 161 20.96 -15.12 17.05
CA ARG A 161 20.15 -14.44 18.08
C ARG A 161 20.71 -14.62 19.49
N TRP A 162 21.18 -15.82 19.82
CA TRP A 162 21.80 -16.14 21.11
C TRP A 162 23.09 -15.35 21.35
N GLU A 163 23.94 -15.24 20.31
CA GLU A 163 25.17 -14.44 20.35
C GLU A 163 24.91 -12.96 20.62
N LEU A 164 23.79 -12.43 20.10
CA LEU A 164 23.37 -11.04 20.28
C LEU A 164 22.72 -10.77 21.66
N ALA A 165 21.97 -11.72 22.21
CA ALA A 165 21.14 -11.50 23.39
C ALA A 165 21.87 -11.74 24.72
N ASN A 166 22.46 -12.94 24.92
CA ASN A 166 23.30 -13.29 26.07
C ASN A 166 23.85 -14.72 25.94
N LYS A 167 25.15 -14.86 25.70
CA LYS A 167 25.81 -16.17 25.51
C LYS A 167 25.63 -17.14 26.70
N THR A 168 25.35 -16.67 27.91
CA THR A 168 25.23 -17.58 29.07
C THR A 168 23.87 -18.27 29.20
N LYS A 169 22.84 -17.87 28.46
CA LYS A 169 21.46 -18.39 28.65
C LYS A 169 21.18 -19.75 28.04
N SER A 170 21.91 -20.16 27.01
CA SER A 170 21.63 -21.41 26.27
C SER A 170 22.93 -22.12 25.86
N PRO A 171 23.68 -22.68 26.84
CA PRO A 171 24.99 -23.29 26.59
C PRO A 171 24.95 -24.44 25.57
N PHE A 172 23.81 -25.12 25.40
CA PHE A 172 23.64 -26.14 24.36
C PHE A 172 24.04 -25.66 22.95
N LEU A 173 23.77 -24.40 22.61
CA LEU A 173 23.99 -23.86 21.27
C LEU A 173 25.49 -23.79 20.88
N ALA A 174 26.40 -23.85 21.86
CA ALA A 174 27.85 -23.88 21.62
C ALA A 174 28.37 -25.26 21.15
N SER A 175 27.60 -26.33 21.31
CA SER A 175 28.04 -27.72 21.08
C SER A 175 28.22 -28.14 19.61
N ASP A 176 27.91 -27.24 18.68
CA ASP A 176 27.77 -27.51 17.24
C ASP A 176 26.77 -28.60 16.86
N TRP A 177 25.96 -29.10 17.80
CA TRP A 177 24.87 -30.02 17.50
C TRP A 177 23.89 -29.39 16.49
N GLY A 178 23.45 -30.18 15.51
CA GLY A 178 22.60 -29.71 14.43
C GLY A 178 23.33 -29.35 13.13
N GLN A 179 24.67 -29.30 13.13
CA GLN A 179 25.44 -29.04 11.91
C GLN A 179 25.30 -30.21 10.92
N GLY A 180 24.78 -29.92 9.73
CA GLY A 180 24.53 -30.93 8.69
C GLY A 180 23.17 -31.62 8.80
N HIS A 181 22.32 -31.25 9.77
CA HIS A 181 20.92 -31.69 9.84
C HIS A 181 20.14 -31.12 8.67
N ARG A 182 19.12 -31.87 8.22
CA ARG A 182 18.22 -31.40 7.16
C ARG A 182 17.16 -30.49 7.77
N SER A 183 17.14 -29.22 7.38
CA SER A 183 16.11 -28.27 7.78
C SER A 183 14.92 -28.33 6.82
N LYS A 184 13.70 -28.48 7.36
CA LYS A 184 12.45 -28.52 6.59
C LYS A 184 11.42 -27.64 7.28
N CYS A 185 10.85 -26.67 6.55
CA CYS A 185 9.83 -25.77 7.06
C CYS A 185 8.42 -26.35 6.88
N LEU A 186 7.61 -26.32 7.95
CA LEU A 186 6.19 -26.65 7.92
C LEU A 186 5.43 -25.54 7.17
N LYS A 187 4.69 -25.95 6.14
CA LYS A 187 3.96 -25.04 5.25
C LYS A 187 2.48 -25.02 5.59
N GLY A 188 1.81 -23.91 5.30
CA GLY A 188 0.35 -23.83 5.40
C GLY A 188 -0.38 -24.78 4.44
N LEU A 189 -1.68 -24.88 4.68
CA LEU A 189 -2.68 -25.47 3.81
C LEU A 189 -2.63 -24.79 2.42
N ASN A 190 -2.71 -25.59 1.37
CA ASN A 190 -2.94 -25.05 0.02
C ASN A 190 -4.42 -24.64 -0.17
N GLU A 191 -4.72 -23.97 -1.29
CA GLU A 191 -6.08 -23.48 -1.60
C GLU A 191 -7.15 -24.58 -1.52
N HIS A 192 -6.89 -25.78 -2.07
CA HIS A 192 -7.84 -26.89 -2.04
C HIS A 192 -8.06 -27.43 -0.62
N GLU A 193 -7.02 -27.43 0.20
CA GLU A 193 -7.10 -27.83 1.60
C GLU A 193 -7.86 -26.82 2.45
N VAL A 194 -7.64 -25.51 2.21
CA VAL A 194 -8.44 -24.44 2.83
C VAL A 194 -9.91 -24.56 2.40
N ALA A 195 -10.19 -24.81 1.12
CA ALA A 195 -11.55 -25.01 0.62
C ALA A 195 -12.26 -26.16 1.35
N ALA A 196 -11.56 -27.28 1.58
CA ALA A 196 -12.11 -28.40 2.33
C ALA A 196 -12.45 -28.02 3.78
N VAL A 197 -11.57 -27.28 4.46
CA VAL A 197 -11.81 -26.80 5.84
C VAL A 197 -13.02 -25.85 5.88
N LEU A 198 -13.15 -24.93 4.92
CA LEU A 198 -14.29 -24.01 4.84
C LEU A 198 -15.61 -24.76 4.66
N VAL A 199 -15.66 -25.72 3.72
CA VAL A 199 -16.86 -26.53 3.45
C VAL A 199 -17.26 -27.38 4.65
N GLU A 200 -16.30 -27.98 5.36
CA GLU A 200 -16.55 -28.76 6.58
C GLU A 200 -17.26 -27.94 7.67
N HIS A 201 -17.10 -26.61 7.68
CA HIS A 201 -17.70 -25.70 8.65
C HIS A 201 -18.86 -24.86 8.07
N GLY A 202 -19.36 -25.20 6.88
CA GLY A 202 -20.49 -24.52 6.26
C GLY A 202 -20.18 -23.14 5.65
N VAL A 203 -18.90 -22.83 5.41
CA VAL A 203 -18.45 -21.61 4.72
C VAL A 203 -18.25 -21.89 3.23
N ASN A 204 -18.56 -20.93 2.36
CA ASN A 204 -18.41 -21.06 0.91
C ASN A 204 -16.94 -21.27 0.50
N ALA A 205 -16.68 -22.30 -0.31
CA ALA A 205 -15.36 -22.64 -0.84
C ALA A 205 -14.74 -21.55 -1.73
N GLU A 206 -15.56 -20.65 -2.30
CA GLU A 206 -15.07 -19.53 -3.14
C GLU A 206 -14.11 -18.60 -2.39
N PHE A 207 -14.22 -18.52 -1.05
CA PHE A 207 -13.31 -17.72 -0.23
C PHE A 207 -11.94 -18.38 -0.01
N ALA A 208 -11.71 -19.62 -0.45
CA ALA A 208 -10.51 -20.39 -0.12
C ALA A 208 -9.22 -19.71 -0.58
N LEU A 209 -9.20 -19.15 -1.80
CA LEU A 209 -8.03 -18.44 -2.32
C LEU A 209 -7.71 -17.20 -1.48
N ASP A 210 -8.72 -16.41 -1.12
CA ASP A 210 -8.54 -15.21 -0.32
C ASP A 210 -8.11 -15.54 1.11
N VAL A 211 -8.75 -16.54 1.75
CA VAL A 211 -8.37 -17.01 3.08
C VAL A 211 -6.93 -17.55 3.06
N GLN A 212 -6.54 -18.33 2.06
CA GLN A 212 -5.18 -18.84 1.93
C GLN A 212 -4.16 -17.70 1.79
N ARG A 213 -4.45 -16.70 0.94
CA ARG A 213 -3.59 -15.52 0.71
C ARG A 213 -3.56 -14.53 1.88
N ILE A 214 -4.59 -14.50 2.71
CA ILE A 214 -4.61 -13.63 3.87
C ILE A 214 -3.84 -14.29 5.02
N THR A 215 -4.01 -15.60 5.21
CA THR A 215 -3.48 -16.35 6.38
C THR A 215 -2.16 -17.09 6.13
N GLY A 216 -1.66 -17.10 4.89
CA GLY A 216 -0.57 -17.98 4.47
C GLY A 216 -0.94 -19.48 4.52
N GLY A 217 -2.22 -19.80 4.74
CA GLY A 217 -2.73 -21.15 4.94
C GLY A 217 -2.36 -21.77 6.30
N LEU A 218 -1.86 -21.01 7.28
CA LEU A 218 -1.48 -21.59 8.57
C LEU A 218 -2.69 -22.23 9.26
N ALA A 219 -2.59 -23.53 9.52
CA ALA A 219 -3.76 -24.34 9.87
C ALA A 219 -4.48 -23.87 11.15
N GLU A 220 -3.75 -23.46 12.20
CA GLU A 220 -4.40 -22.97 13.42
C GLU A 220 -5.12 -21.63 13.15
N ILE A 221 -4.48 -20.69 12.44
CA ILE A 221 -5.10 -19.42 12.03
C ILE A 221 -6.35 -19.64 11.17
N VAL A 222 -6.28 -20.56 10.19
CA VAL A 222 -7.42 -20.87 9.32
C VAL A 222 -8.56 -21.45 10.14
N ASN A 223 -8.31 -22.41 11.04
CA ASN A 223 -9.38 -22.99 11.86
C ASN A 223 -10.00 -21.95 12.81
N ASP A 224 -9.19 -21.11 13.45
CA ASP A 224 -9.68 -20.05 14.34
C ASP A 224 -10.55 -19.03 13.58
N LEU A 225 -10.17 -18.68 12.34
CA LEU A 225 -10.95 -17.78 11.51
C LEU A 225 -12.23 -18.42 10.97
N VAL A 226 -12.23 -19.71 10.65
CA VAL A 226 -13.38 -20.36 10.00
C VAL A 226 -14.64 -20.29 10.88
N GLU A 227 -14.52 -20.47 12.20
CA GLU A 227 -15.65 -20.33 13.13
C GLU A 227 -16.26 -18.92 13.06
N ASP A 228 -15.41 -17.92 12.96
CA ASP A 228 -15.79 -16.52 12.88
C ASP A 228 -16.40 -16.14 11.52
N LEU A 229 -15.90 -16.71 10.42
CA LEU A 229 -16.39 -16.47 9.07
C LEU A 229 -17.83 -16.92 8.86
N THR A 230 -18.33 -17.88 9.66
CA THR A 230 -19.75 -18.27 9.64
C THR A 230 -20.69 -17.14 10.10
N ARG A 231 -20.17 -16.12 10.79
CA ARG A 231 -20.94 -15.01 11.39
C ARG A 231 -20.71 -13.67 10.69
N MET A 232 -20.08 -13.68 9.52
CA MET A 232 -19.61 -12.47 8.86
C MET A 232 -20.77 -11.55 8.46
N ASN A 233 -20.76 -10.31 8.97
CA ASN A 233 -21.69 -9.26 8.55
C ASN A 233 -21.29 -8.66 7.19
N ARG A 234 -22.18 -7.83 6.62
CA ARG A 234 -22.11 -7.22 5.26
C ARG A 234 -20.85 -6.39 4.91
N GLY A 235 -19.82 -6.34 5.77
CA GLY A 235 -18.59 -5.54 5.61
C GLY A 235 -17.49 -6.15 4.74
N GLY A 236 -17.64 -7.40 4.27
CA GLY A 236 -16.65 -8.08 3.42
C GLY A 236 -15.60 -8.87 4.20
N LEU A 237 -14.94 -9.82 3.51
CA LEU A 237 -14.04 -10.83 4.11
C LEU A 237 -12.75 -10.23 4.65
N GLU A 238 -12.08 -9.42 3.83
CA GLU A 238 -10.76 -8.89 4.16
C GLU A 238 -10.77 -7.96 5.39
N PRO A 239 -11.69 -6.98 5.52
CA PRO A 239 -11.75 -6.10 6.71
C PRO A 239 -12.00 -6.88 8.00
N TYR A 240 -12.81 -7.94 7.93
CA TYR A 240 -13.08 -8.78 9.09
C TYR A 240 -11.81 -9.53 9.53
N ILE A 241 -11.17 -10.27 8.62
CA ILE A 241 -9.93 -11.01 8.95
C ILE A 241 -8.83 -10.05 9.42
N ARG A 242 -8.75 -8.84 8.85
CA ARG A 242 -7.80 -7.81 9.25
C ARG A 242 -7.91 -7.42 10.72
N SER A 243 -9.12 -7.30 11.26
CA SER A 243 -9.35 -6.99 12.68
C SER A 243 -8.79 -8.05 13.64
N ARG A 244 -8.62 -9.30 13.18
CA ARG A 244 -8.06 -10.42 13.95
C ARG A 244 -6.53 -10.57 13.80
N ALA A 245 -5.90 -9.78 12.92
CA ALA A 245 -4.47 -9.90 12.58
C ALA A 245 -3.56 -9.84 13.80
N ARG A 246 -3.81 -8.88 14.69
CA ARG A 246 -3.02 -8.70 15.91
C ARG A 246 -3.03 -9.93 16.80
N GLU A 247 -4.22 -10.43 17.12
CA GLU A 247 -4.39 -11.58 18.01
C GLU A 247 -3.74 -12.85 17.43
N LEU A 248 -3.95 -13.13 16.14
CA LEU A 248 -3.52 -14.40 15.52
C LEU A 248 -2.06 -14.37 15.05
N CYS A 249 -1.46 -13.20 14.80
CA CYS A 249 -0.09 -13.07 14.33
C CYS A 249 0.93 -12.57 15.37
N GLU A 250 0.51 -12.20 16.59
CA GLU A 250 1.42 -11.69 17.62
C GLU A 250 2.65 -12.58 17.84
N ARG A 251 2.44 -13.88 18.06
CA ARG A 251 3.52 -14.84 18.29
C ARG A 251 4.43 -15.06 17.07
N LEU A 252 3.92 -14.85 15.86
CA LEU A 252 4.71 -14.96 14.63
C LEU A 252 5.69 -13.80 14.52
N ILE A 253 5.24 -12.59 14.84
CA ILE A 253 6.06 -11.37 14.73
C ILE A 253 7.28 -11.40 15.63
N ASP A 254 7.17 -11.98 16.83
CA ASP A 254 8.29 -12.08 17.77
C ASP A 254 9.45 -12.91 17.21
N TRP A 255 9.15 -13.81 16.26
CA TRP A 255 10.13 -14.69 15.63
C TRP A 255 10.59 -14.21 14.26
N LEU A 256 10.05 -13.12 13.69
CA LEU A 256 10.52 -12.56 12.41
C LEU A 256 11.89 -11.90 12.50
N ASP A 257 12.13 -11.10 13.54
CA ASP A 257 13.41 -10.40 13.78
C ASP A 257 13.95 -10.77 15.16
N ALA A 258 15.26 -10.61 15.38
CA ALA A 258 15.82 -10.69 16.73
C ALA A 258 15.36 -9.48 17.55
N SER A 259 15.23 -9.63 18.88
CA SER A 259 14.79 -8.53 19.77
C SER A 259 15.69 -7.29 19.73
N SER A 260 16.95 -7.43 19.30
CA SER A 260 17.94 -6.36 19.16
C SER A 260 18.16 -5.90 17.72
N ASP A 261 17.41 -6.44 16.75
CA ASP A 261 17.59 -6.14 15.32
C ASP A 261 16.75 -4.92 14.88
N SER A 262 17.22 -4.23 13.85
CA SER A 262 16.68 -3.02 13.22
C SER A 262 15.31 -3.18 12.50
N HIS A 263 14.60 -4.27 12.81
CA HIS A 263 13.33 -4.70 12.20
C HIS A 263 13.43 -4.97 10.70
N THR A 264 14.53 -5.59 10.27
CA THR A 264 14.85 -5.83 8.85
C THR A 264 13.71 -6.58 8.15
N TYR A 265 13.30 -7.74 8.67
CA TYR A 265 12.27 -8.57 8.04
C TYR A 265 10.88 -7.98 8.22
N LYS A 266 10.53 -7.47 9.41
CA LYS A 266 9.24 -6.77 9.62
C LYS A 266 9.04 -5.62 8.63
N LYS A 267 10.08 -4.82 8.36
CA LYS A 267 10.01 -3.71 7.39
C LYS A 267 9.78 -4.20 5.96
N LEU A 268 10.46 -5.27 5.54
CA LEU A 268 10.26 -5.87 4.22
C LEU A 268 8.85 -6.45 4.06
N VAL A 269 8.36 -7.16 5.08
CA VAL A 269 6.99 -7.71 5.11
C VAL A 269 5.95 -6.60 5.05
N ALA A 270 6.12 -5.54 5.84
CA ALA A 270 5.28 -4.34 5.79
C ALA A 270 5.24 -3.70 4.39
N ARG A 271 6.39 -3.44 3.76
CA ARG A 271 6.46 -2.86 2.40
C ARG A 271 5.73 -3.72 1.37
N SER A 272 5.84 -5.04 1.52
CA SER A 272 5.23 -5.99 0.59
C SER A 272 3.69 -5.98 0.60
N VAL A 273 3.05 -5.33 1.58
CA VAL A 273 1.59 -5.15 1.63
C VAL A 273 1.10 -4.24 0.51
N ALA A 274 1.83 -3.17 0.22
CA ALA A 274 1.42 -2.15 -0.76
C ALA A 274 2.01 -2.42 -2.16
N ASN A 275 3.28 -2.83 -2.19
CA ASN A 275 4.07 -2.97 -3.40
C ASN A 275 4.76 -4.34 -3.45
N LYS A 276 4.98 -4.87 -4.65
CA LYS A 276 5.86 -6.03 -4.79
C LYS A 276 7.28 -5.62 -4.43
N LEU A 277 7.99 -6.49 -3.73
CA LEU A 277 9.39 -6.24 -3.41
C LEU A 277 10.25 -6.36 -4.67
N ASP A 278 11.29 -5.52 -4.76
CA ASP A 278 12.30 -5.67 -5.80
C ASP A 278 13.12 -6.96 -5.60
N SER A 279 13.97 -7.29 -6.57
CA SER A 279 14.71 -8.57 -6.53
C SER A 279 15.65 -8.70 -5.35
N LYS A 280 16.23 -7.60 -4.84
CA LYS A 280 17.18 -7.61 -3.72
C LYS A 280 16.44 -7.76 -2.39
N ASP A 281 15.38 -6.98 -2.21
CA ASP A 281 14.53 -7.01 -1.03
C ASP A 281 13.78 -8.34 -0.93
N ALA A 282 13.28 -8.85 -2.06
CA ALA A 282 12.67 -10.17 -2.14
C ALA A 282 13.69 -11.27 -1.81
N ALA A 283 14.92 -11.21 -2.34
CA ALA A 283 15.95 -12.19 -2.02
C ALA A 283 16.33 -12.17 -0.53
N THR A 284 16.33 -10.99 0.09
CA THR A 284 16.57 -10.82 1.52
C THR A 284 15.43 -11.43 2.34
N LEU A 285 14.17 -11.15 2.01
CA LEU A 285 13.05 -11.76 2.74
C LEU A 285 12.97 -13.29 2.50
N LEU A 286 13.33 -13.75 1.30
CA LEU A 286 13.37 -15.18 0.96
C LEU A 286 14.51 -15.95 1.64
N SER A 287 15.54 -15.27 2.17
CA SER A 287 16.59 -15.92 2.97
C SER A 287 16.14 -16.25 4.39
N HIS A 288 15.04 -15.64 4.87
CA HIS A 288 14.40 -16.03 6.12
C HIS A 288 13.86 -17.47 6.03
N ASP A 289 13.88 -18.20 7.14
CA ASP A 289 13.39 -19.60 7.18
C ASP A 289 11.91 -19.75 6.75
N TRP A 290 11.15 -18.68 6.91
CA TRP A 290 9.73 -18.59 6.54
C TRP A 290 9.53 -17.87 5.20
N GLY A 291 10.59 -17.49 4.49
CA GLY A 291 10.52 -16.66 3.29
C GLY A 291 9.54 -17.20 2.26
N GLY A 292 9.57 -18.52 2.01
CA GLY A 292 8.64 -19.17 1.07
C GLY A 292 7.20 -19.36 1.57
N LEU A 293 6.92 -19.08 2.84
CA LEU A 293 5.57 -18.97 3.41
C LEU A 293 5.04 -17.54 3.29
N ILE A 294 5.93 -16.55 3.45
CA ILE A 294 5.58 -15.13 3.48
C ILE A 294 5.47 -14.55 2.08
N LEU A 295 6.43 -14.84 1.19
CA LEU A 295 6.57 -14.17 -0.10
C LEU A 295 6.49 -15.15 -1.28
N GLY A 296 5.77 -14.72 -2.31
CA GLY A 296 5.70 -15.40 -3.60
C GLY A 296 6.94 -15.17 -4.45
N ARG A 297 7.13 -16.04 -5.45
CA ARG A 297 8.27 -15.94 -6.38
C ARG A 297 8.29 -14.65 -7.19
N ASP A 298 7.15 -14.01 -7.35
CA ASP A 298 6.99 -12.74 -8.07
C ASP A 298 7.18 -11.52 -7.17
N GLY A 299 7.58 -11.70 -5.90
CA GLY A 299 7.75 -10.63 -4.93
C GLY A 299 6.45 -10.14 -4.29
N SER A 300 5.32 -10.83 -4.51
CA SER A 300 4.05 -10.51 -3.86
C SER A 300 3.91 -11.19 -2.49
N LEU A 301 3.24 -10.51 -1.55
CA LEU A 301 2.95 -11.04 -0.22
C LEU A 301 1.90 -12.17 -0.29
N ILE A 302 2.25 -13.36 0.19
CA ILE A 302 1.36 -14.52 0.34
C ILE A 302 0.65 -14.54 1.69
N PHE A 303 1.22 -13.88 2.70
CA PHE A 303 0.70 -13.86 4.06
C PHE A 303 0.32 -12.44 4.48
N LYS A 304 -0.79 -11.91 3.92
CA LYS A 304 -1.19 -10.50 4.14
C LYS A 304 -1.40 -10.15 5.61
N MET A 305 -1.96 -11.06 6.41
CA MET A 305 -2.26 -10.83 7.83
C MET A 305 -1.00 -10.55 8.66
N LEU A 306 0.09 -11.28 8.37
CA LEU A 306 1.41 -11.00 8.95
C LEU A 306 1.91 -9.62 8.51
N GLY A 307 1.67 -9.25 7.24
CA GLY A 307 1.86 -7.92 6.71
C GLY A 307 1.20 -6.83 7.56
N TRP A 308 -0.10 -6.94 7.81
CA TRP A 308 -0.86 -5.95 8.58
C TRP A 308 -0.36 -5.82 10.02
N GLU A 309 -0.04 -6.93 10.68
CA GLU A 309 0.50 -6.90 12.04
C GLU A 309 1.92 -6.29 12.05
N CYS A 310 2.73 -6.50 11.00
CA CYS A 310 4.01 -5.80 10.83
C CYS A 310 3.80 -4.29 10.66
N LEU A 311 2.80 -3.85 9.89
CA LEU A 311 2.46 -2.42 9.75
C LEU A 311 2.08 -1.82 11.11
N ALA A 312 1.23 -2.51 11.87
CA ALA A 312 0.79 -2.06 13.19
C ALA A 312 1.94 -1.93 14.19
N ARG A 313 2.90 -2.88 14.19
CA ARG A 313 4.09 -2.81 15.07
C ARG A 313 5.09 -1.74 14.65
N LEU A 314 5.15 -1.42 13.36
CA LEU A 314 6.08 -0.43 12.81
C LEU A 314 5.49 0.98 12.77
N SER A 315 4.21 1.16 13.08
CA SER A 315 3.55 2.46 12.97
C SER A 315 4.21 3.53 13.85
N SER A 316 4.76 3.13 15.01
CA SER A 316 5.43 4.01 15.98
C SER A 316 6.96 4.04 15.86
N VAL A 317 7.55 3.51 14.77
CA VAL A 317 9.01 3.47 14.59
C VAL A 317 9.47 4.67 13.75
N VAL A 318 10.58 5.30 14.16
CA VAL A 318 11.16 6.56 13.60
C VAL A 318 11.44 6.52 12.08
N ASP A 319 11.46 5.32 11.48
CA ASP A 319 11.57 5.07 10.04
C ASP A 319 10.47 4.12 9.55
N ASN A 320 9.21 4.57 9.61
CA ASN A 320 8.07 3.79 9.17
C ASN A 320 8.14 3.56 7.63
N PRO A 321 8.35 2.31 7.17
CA PRO A 321 8.54 2.01 5.75
C PRO A 321 7.31 2.27 4.88
N ALA A 322 6.12 2.41 5.48
CA ALA A 322 4.93 2.79 4.74
C ALA A 322 4.97 4.23 4.25
N VAL A 323 5.65 5.13 4.96
CA VAL A 323 5.76 6.51 4.51
C VAL A 323 6.61 6.59 3.23
N SER A 324 7.67 5.79 3.14
CA SER A 324 8.46 5.64 1.91
C SER A 324 7.64 4.99 0.78
N SER A 325 6.89 3.92 1.09
CA SER A 325 6.05 3.25 0.11
C SER A 325 4.92 4.16 -0.40
N LEU A 326 4.37 5.00 0.48
CA LEU A 326 3.37 6.00 0.16
C LEU A 326 3.94 7.09 -0.76
N ASP A 327 5.17 7.55 -0.48
CA ASP A 327 5.89 8.50 -1.32
C ASP A 327 6.09 7.93 -2.74
N GLU A 328 6.52 6.67 -2.87
CA GLU A 328 6.62 5.98 -4.16
C GLU A 328 5.27 5.89 -4.90
N LEU A 329 4.19 5.52 -4.20
CA LEU A 329 2.85 5.43 -4.78
C LEU A 329 2.32 6.79 -5.25
N ILE A 330 2.55 7.85 -4.47
CA ILE A 330 2.16 9.21 -4.83
C ILE A 330 2.99 9.73 -6.01
N ASN A 331 4.30 9.47 -6.04
CA ASN A 331 5.17 9.89 -7.15
C ASN A 331 4.86 9.14 -8.45
N SER A 332 4.39 7.90 -8.37
CA SER A 332 3.90 7.12 -9.52
C SER A 332 2.43 7.38 -9.87
N ARG A 333 1.77 8.37 -9.22
CA ARG A 333 0.35 8.73 -9.37
C ARG A 333 -0.62 7.55 -9.15
N ASN A 334 -0.22 6.55 -8.36
CA ASN A 334 -1.07 5.41 -8.02
C ASN A 334 -1.92 5.70 -6.78
N TYR A 335 -2.81 6.69 -6.90
CA TYR A 335 -3.56 7.24 -5.77
C TYR A 335 -4.52 6.23 -5.12
N ASN A 336 -5.07 5.28 -5.88
CA ASN A 336 -5.95 4.25 -5.33
C ASN A 336 -5.21 3.36 -4.32
N LYS A 337 -4.03 2.85 -4.70
CA LYS A 337 -3.19 2.07 -3.78
C LYS A 337 -2.65 2.90 -2.62
N ALA A 338 -2.34 4.18 -2.87
CA ALA A 338 -1.95 5.10 -1.80
C ALA A 338 -3.04 5.22 -0.73
N ILE A 339 -4.30 5.41 -1.15
CA ILE A 339 -5.46 5.49 -0.25
C ILE A 339 -5.69 4.16 0.48
N GLU A 340 -5.53 3.02 -0.20
CA GLU A 340 -5.60 1.70 0.44
C GLU A 340 -4.53 1.53 1.53
N LEU A 341 -3.28 1.91 1.24
CA LEU A 341 -2.18 1.87 2.21
C LEU A 341 -2.44 2.80 3.40
N ILE A 342 -2.89 4.03 3.15
CA ILE A 342 -3.26 4.96 4.22
C ILE A 342 -4.38 4.37 5.08
N GLY A 343 -5.40 3.77 4.47
CA GLY A 343 -6.51 3.14 5.18
C GLY A 343 -6.09 1.96 6.06
N LEU A 344 -5.00 1.26 5.72
CA LEU A 344 -4.42 0.22 6.58
C LEU A 344 -3.85 0.80 7.88
N TYR A 345 -3.19 1.96 7.80
CA TYR A 345 -2.61 2.64 8.95
C TYR A 345 -3.63 3.42 9.77
N GLU A 346 -4.64 3.99 9.13
CA GLU A 346 -5.79 4.59 9.81
C GLU A 346 -6.53 3.57 10.68
N GLY A 347 -6.68 2.33 10.20
CA GLY A 347 -7.35 1.25 10.92
C GLY A 347 -6.48 0.48 11.91
N ALA A 348 -5.18 0.78 11.99
CA ALA A 348 -4.32 0.22 13.03
C ALA A 348 -4.49 1.06 14.31
N ASP A 349 -4.76 0.42 15.46
CA ASP A 349 -4.91 1.07 16.77
C ASP A 349 -3.59 1.74 17.24
N GLY A 350 -3.25 2.88 16.64
CA GLY A 350 -2.00 3.61 16.87
C GLY A 350 -2.24 5.10 17.14
N VAL A 351 -1.29 5.73 17.84
CA VAL A 351 -1.31 7.16 18.20
C VAL A 351 -1.44 8.07 16.97
N ASP A 352 -0.92 7.62 15.82
CA ASP A 352 -0.91 8.38 14.57
C ASP A 352 -2.16 8.20 13.70
N ALA A 353 -3.12 7.35 14.08
CA ALA A 353 -4.33 7.09 13.28
C ALA A 353 -5.06 8.38 12.81
N PRO A 354 -5.20 9.44 13.64
CA PRO A 354 -5.74 10.73 13.20
C PRO A 354 -4.93 11.41 12.08
N ALA A 355 -3.59 11.32 12.12
CA ALA A 355 -2.73 11.87 11.08
C ALA A 355 -2.90 11.12 9.75
N TRP A 356 -3.04 9.80 9.80
CA TRP A 356 -3.35 8.98 8.64
C TRP A 356 -4.74 9.28 8.06
N ALA A 357 -5.74 9.52 8.90
CA ALA A 357 -7.07 9.95 8.45
C ALA A 357 -7.02 11.30 7.69
N LEU A 358 -6.24 12.28 8.19
CA LEU A 358 -6.01 13.54 7.48
C LEU A 358 -5.30 13.32 6.15
N MET A 359 -4.24 12.49 6.14
CA MET A 359 -3.53 12.13 4.92
C MET A 359 -4.45 11.49 3.89
N ARG A 360 -5.42 10.67 4.33
CA ARG A 360 -6.43 10.05 3.46
C ARG A 360 -7.33 11.08 2.80
N LYS A 361 -7.84 12.04 3.58
CA LYS A 361 -8.70 13.12 3.06
C LYS A 361 -7.94 13.98 2.05
N ILE A 362 -6.70 14.38 2.37
CA ILE A 362 -5.84 15.16 1.49
C ILE A 362 -5.56 14.38 0.19
N THR A 363 -5.20 13.10 0.29
CA THR A 363 -4.90 12.24 -0.88
C THR A 363 -6.13 12.03 -1.76
N SER A 364 -7.30 11.85 -1.15
CA SER A 364 -8.57 11.67 -1.88
C SER A 364 -8.98 12.95 -2.61
N ALA A 365 -8.83 14.12 -1.98
CA ALA A 365 -9.07 15.40 -2.64
C ALA A 365 -8.08 15.60 -3.79
N CYS A 366 -6.77 15.47 -3.54
CA CYS A 366 -5.75 15.65 -4.56
C CYS A 366 -5.87 14.68 -5.75
N LYS A 367 -6.33 13.44 -5.54
CA LYS A 367 -6.63 12.49 -6.63
C LYS A 367 -7.65 13.07 -7.61
N ILE A 368 -8.72 13.68 -7.10
CA ILE A 368 -9.76 14.30 -7.94
C ILE A 368 -9.20 15.54 -8.64
N LEU A 369 -8.45 16.37 -7.92
CA LEU A 369 -7.87 17.59 -8.45
C LEU A 369 -6.80 17.33 -9.53
N ASP A 370 -6.01 16.25 -9.44
CA ASP A 370 -5.04 15.86 -10.47
C ASP A 370 -5.74 15.42 -11.77
N ASN A 371 -6.99 14.94 -11.68
CA ASN A 371 -7.82 14.53 -12.82
C ASN A 371 -8.84 15.62 -13.23
N ILE A 372 -8.53 16.90 -13.05
CA ILE A 372 -9.47 18.02 -13.31
C ILE A 372 -10.08 18.05 -14.72
N PHE A 373 -9.37 17.53 -15.73
CA PHE A 373 -9.86 17.48 -17.12
C PHE A 373 -10.40 16.10 -17.52
N GLY A 374 -10.50 15.17 -16.58
CA GLY A 374 -11.15 13.88 -16.79
C GLY A 374 -12.68 13.99 -16.79
N ASN A 375 -13.35 12.93 -17.22
CA ASN A 375 -14.81 12.82 -17.18
C ASN A 375 -15.36 12.45 -15.78
N ASP A 376 -14.51 12.45 -14.74
CA ASP A 376 -14.93 12.10 -13.38
C ASP A 376 -15.70 13.26 -12.75
N GLU A 377 -16.97 13.02 -12.43
CA GLU A 377 -17.93 14.00 -11.90
C GLU A 377 -17.84 14.16 -10.35
N ASP A 378 -16.76 13.70 -9.72
CA ASP A 378 -16.62 13.63 -8.26
C ASP A 378 -16.26 14.99 -7.59
N TRP A 379 -16.58 16.10 -8.25
CA TRP A 379 -16.36 17.46 -7.75
C TRP A 379 -17.05 17.74 -6.42
N ARG A 380 -18.22 17.13 -6.19
CA ARG A 380 -18.90 17.17 -4.90
C ARG A 380 -18.04 16.57 -3.79
N HIS A 381 -17.41 15.42 -4.05
CA HIS A 381 -16.57 14.76 -3.05
C HIS A 381 -15.32 15.59 -2.73
N ALA A 382 -14.67 16.17 -3.74
CA ALA A 382 -13.54 17.08 -3.54
C ALA A 382 -13.94 18.32 -2.72
N ARG A 383 -15.06 18.97 -3.06
CA ARG A 383 -15.58 20.11 -2.31
C ARG A 383 -15.82 19.74 -0.84
N ASP A 384 -16.56 18.66 -0.59
CA ASP A 384 -16.92 18.25 0.77
C ASP A 384 -15.67 17.95 1.61
N LEU A 385 -14.68 17.24 1.05
CA LEU A 385 -13.40 16.97 1.72
C LEU A 385 -12.61 18.25 2.04
N ILE A 386 -12.51 19.19 1.10
CA ILE A 386 -11.76 20.44 1.30
C ILE A 386 -12.46 21.31 2.34
N THR A 387 -13.79 21.41 2.32
CA THR A 387 -14.57 22.13 3.33
C THR A 387 -14.38 21.52 4.71
N GLU A 388 -14.44 20.20 4.85
CA GLU A 388 -14.16 19.53 6.12
C GLU A 388 -12.77 19.86 6.66
N LEU A 389 -11.74 19.81 5.80
CA LEU A 389 -10.36 20.13 6.18
C LEU A 389 -10.20 21.61 6.57
N GLN A 390 -10.91 22.52 5.91
CA GLN A 390 -10.89 23.96 6.23
C GLN A 390 -11.44 24.24 7.63
N LEU A 391 -12.47 23.51 8.05
CA LEU A 391 -13.17 23.70 9.32
C LEU A 391 -12.41 23.14 10.53
N LEU A 392 -11.33 22.36 10.31
CA LEU A 392 -10.49 21.86 11.39
C LEU A 392 -9.75 23.00 12.11
N ASP A 393 -9.79 22.97 13.44
CA ASP A 393 -8.99 23.85 14.29
C ASP A 393 -7.48 23.53 14.16
N GLN A 394 -6.61 24.45 14.61
CA GLN A 394 -5.16 24.31 14.44
C GLN A 394 -4.57 23.05 15.13
N GLN A 395 -5.12 22.63 16.28
CA GLN A 395 -4.62 21.46 17.00
C GLN A 395 -4.97 20.18 16.23
N SER A 396 -6.20 20.11 15.70
CA SER A 396 -6.68 19.00 14.89
C SER A 396 -5.98 18.83 13.54
N ARG A 397 -5.18 19.81 13.10
CA ARG A 397 -4.43 19.74 11.82
C ARG A 397 -3.12 18.95 11.93
N LEU A 398 -2.65 18.61 13.13
CA LEU A 398 -1.52 17.69 13.37
C LEU A 398 -0.29 17.95 12.47
N GLY A 399 0.10 19.22 12.28
CA GLY A 399 1.24 19.57 11.42
C GLY A 399 0.99 19.61 9.90
N PHE A 400 -0.23 19.29 9.44
CA PHE A 400 -0.65 19.44 8.03
C PHE A 400 -1.15 20.86 7.68
N GLY A 401 -1.04 21.82 8.60
CA GLY A 401 -1.65 23.16 8.46
C GLY A 401 -1.32 23.88 7.15
N SER A 402 -0.05 23.97 6.78
CA SER A 402 0.40 24.61 5.53
C SER A 402 -0.12 23.90 4.26
N CYS A 403 -0.17 22.56 4.29
CA CYS A 403 -0.72 21.76 3.20
C CYS A 403 -2.23 22.01 3.05
N ILE A 404 -2.97 21.99 4.17
CA ILE A 404 -4.42 22.26 4.20
C ILE A 404 -4.72 23.67 3.70
N GLU A 405 -3.97 24.69 4.15
CA GLU A 405 -4.14 26.07 3.68
C GLU A 405 -3.91 26.19 2.16
N SER A 406 -2.94 25.45 1.63
CA SER A 406 -2.67 25.41 0.19
C SER A 406 -3.76 24.67 -0.59
N LEU A 407 -4.31 23.58 -0.03
CA LEU A 407 -5.42 22.82 -0.61
C LEU A 407 -6.72 23.61 -0.61
N VAL A 408 -7.02 24.37 0.45
CA VAL A 408 -8.23 25.20 0.58
C VAL A 408 -8.34 26.24 -0.55
N ARG A 409 -7.23 26.65 -1.15
CA ARG A 409 -7.23 27.56 -2.31
C ARG A 409 -7.95 26.97 -3.54
N TRP A 410 -8.09 25.65 -3.61
CA TRP A 410 -8.86 24.94 -4.65
C TRP A 410 -10.38 24.95 -4.41
N LEU A 411 -10.85 25.33 -3.21
CA LEU A 411 -12.27 25.28 -2.87
C LEU A 411 -13.17 26.09 -3.83
N PRO A 412 -12.84 27.34 -4.21
CA PRO A 412 -13.69 28.12 -5.12
C PRO A 412 -13.87 27.43 -6.48
N LEU A 413 -12.82 26.77 -6.99
CA LEU A 413 -12.88 26.02 -8.23
C LEU A 413 -13.70 24.74 -8.07
N ALA A 414 -13.53 24.00 -6.98
CA ALA A 414 -14.32 22.80 -6.70
C ALA A 414 -15.83 23.12 -6.58
N GLU A 415 -16.19 24.23 -5.93
CA GLU A 415 -17.56 24.73 -5.84
C GLU A 415 -18.13 25.09 -7.23
N LEU A 416 -17.38 25.87 -8.02
CA LEU A 416 -17.80 26.26 -9.37
C LEU A 416 -18.05 25.03 -10.26
N MET A 417 -17.13 24.06 -10.25
CA MET A 417 -17.23 22.86 -11.07
C MET A 417 -18.39 21.96 -10.63
N CYS A 418 -18.55 21.76 -9.31
CA CYS A 418 -19.66 21.00 -8.75
C CYS A 418 -21.01 21.58 -9.19
N ASP A 419 -21.21 22.89 -9.01
CA ASP A 419 -22.47 23.53 -9.33
C ASP A 419 -22.73 23.56 -10.84
N TYR A 420 -21.69 23.81 -11.65
CA TYR A 420 -21.82 23.79 -13.12
C TYR A 420 -22.28 22.42 -13.63
N PHE A 421 -21.64 21.33 -13.20
CA PHE A 421 -22.01 19.98 -13.65
C PHE A 421 -23.41 19.57 -13.19
N LEU A 422 -23.86 20.03 -12.01
CA LEU A 422 -25.24 19.84 -11.58
C LEU A 422 -26.24 20.54 -12.51
N ARG A 423 -25.93 21.74 -12.99
CA ARG A 423 -26.82 22.50 -13.89
C ARG A 423 -26.74 22.05 -15.35
N SER A 424 -25.57 21.71 -15.85
CA SER A 424 -25.41 21.23 -17.23
C SER A 424 -26.11 19.90 -17.49
N ARG A 425 -26.34 19.09 -16.44
CA ARG A 425 -27.20 17.89 -16.51
C ARG A 425 -28.69 18.20 -16.72
N VAL A 426 -29.14 19.40 -16.34
CA VAL A 426 -30.53 19.88 -16.52
C VAL A 426 -30.66 20.61 -17.85
N ASP A 427 -29.67 21.44 -18.21
CA ASP A 427 -29.57 22.11 -19.49
C ASP A 427 -28.30 21.69 -20.24
N ASN A 428 -28.45 20.69 -21.13
CA ASN A 428 -27.35 20.16 -21.93
C ASN A 428 -26.72 21.19 -22.90
N ASN A 429 -27.37 22.34 -23.12
CA ASN A 429 -26.84 23.41 -23.99
C ASN A 429 -26.16 24.55 -23.20
N LEU A 430 -26.13 24.47 -21.87
CA LEU A 430 -25.51 25.47 -21.01
C LEU A 430 -24.00 25.52 -21.27
N ARG A 431 -23.52 26.66 -21.79
CA ARG A 431 -22.07 26.89 -21.93
C ARG A 431 -21.46 27.31 -20.60
N PHE A 432 -20.23 26.91 -20.34
CA PHE A 432 -19.55 27.24 -19.08
C PHE A 432 -19.44 28.75 -18.85
N GLU A 433 -19.12 29.52 -19.89
CA GLU A 433 -19.03 30.98 -19.81
C GLU A 433 -20.40 31.62 -19.55
N GLN A 434 -21.49 31.04 -20.10
CA GLN A 434 -22.85 31.50 -19.81
C GLN A 434 -23.20 31.28 -18.33
N TYR A 435 -22.80 30.13 -17.79
CA TYR A 435 -23.01 29.80 -16.39
C TYR A 435 -22.29 30.77 -15.45
N VAL A 436 -20.99 31.00 -15.70
CA VAL A 436 -20.15 31.95 -14.93
C VAL A 436 -20.73 33.37 -15.00
N CYS A 437 -21.27 33.76 -16.16
CA CYS A 437 -21.80 35.10 -16.42
C CYS A 437 -23.23 35.36 -15.94
N GLY A 438 -24.06 34.32 -15.83
CA GLY A 438 -25.51 34.44 -15.69
C GLY A 438 -26.05 34.19 -14.29
N GLU A 439 -25.40 33.34 -13.50
CA GLU A 439 -26.01 32.79 -12.27
C GLU A 439 -25.14 32.95 -11.02
N ILE A 440 -23.87 33.35 -11.17
CA ILE A 440 -22.92 33.56 -10.07
C ILE A 440 -22.51 35.04 -10.06
N ALA A 441 -22.84 35.78 -8.99
CA ALA A 441 -22.28 37.12 -8.79
C ALA A 441 -20.74 37.04 -8.72
N VAL A 442 -20.02 38.04 -9.27
CA VAL A 442 -18.56 38.40 -9.26
C VAL A 442 -17.51 37.42 -8.68
N ARG A 443 -17.81 36.65 -7.62
CA ARG A 443 -16.98 35.56 -7.05
C ARG A 443 -16.68 34.39 -8.00
N GLY A 444 -17.50 34.16 -9.03
CA GLY A 444 -17.26 33.08 -10.01
C GLY A 444 -16.05 33.30 -10.94
N SER A 445 -15.60 34.56 -11.08
CA SER A 445 -14.52 34.92 -12.01
C SER A 445 -13.16 34.39 -11.56
N LEU A 446 -12.83 34.41 -10.26
CA LEU A 446 -11.56 33.89 -9.76
C LEU A 446 -11.40 32.39 -10.08
N ALA A 447 -12.42 31.59 -9.76
CA ALA A 447 -12.43 30.16 -10.06
C ALA A 447 -12.32 29.88 -11.57
N PHE A 448 -12.98 30.69 -12.39
CA PHE A 448 -12.85 30.63 -13.84
C PHE A 448 -11.41 30.93 -14.31
N TRP A 449 -10.76 31.96 -13.77
CA TRP A 449 -9.36 32.29 -14.07
C TRP A 449 -8.41 31.18 -13.64
N GLN A 450 -8.64 30.58 -12.47
CA GLN A 450 -7.87 29.43 -11.97
C GLN A 450 -7.98 28.23 -12.94
N LEU A 451 -9.17 27.91 -13.44
CA LEU A 451 -9.36 26.82 -14.41
C LEU A 451 -8.61 27.07 -15.72
N LEU A 452 -8.74 28.27 -16.27
CA LEU A 452 -8.06 28.64 -17.53
C LEU A 452 -6.54 28.64 -17.36
N TYR A 453 -6.04 29.10 -16.22
CA TYR A 453 -4.63 29.06 -15.86
C TYR A 453 -4.11 27.61 -15.78
N LEU A 454 -4.80 26.73 -15.05
CA LEU A 454 -4.43 25.32 -14.94
C LEU A 454 -4.37 24.64 -16.31
N ARG A 455 -5.36 24.92 -17.18
CA ARG A 455 -5.39 24.36 -18.53
C ARG A 455 -4.27 24.88 -19.41
N LEU A 456 -3.89 26.16 -19.24
CA LEU A 456 -2.77 26.76 -19.95
C LEU A 456 -1.42 26.18 -19.50
N GLU A 457 -1.19 26.02 -18.20
CA GLU A 457 0.04 25.38 -17.71
C GLU A 457 0.13 23.93 -18.17
N THR A 458 -0.97 23.16 -18.07
CA THR A 458 -1.02 21.77 -18.53
C THR A 458 -0.73 21.65 -20.03
N ALA A 459 -1.17 22.62 -20.83
CA ALA A 459 -0.90 22.64 -22.27
C ALA A 459 0.59 22.87 -22.61
N LYS A 460 1.38 23.52 -21.73
CA LYS A 460 2.81 23.78 -22.01
C LYS A 460 3.64 22.50 -22.06
N ASP A 461 3.18 21.44 -21.41
CA ASP A 461 3.84 20.12 -21.41
C ASP A 461 3.44 19.25 -22.62
N MET A 462 2.53 19.74 -23.48
CA MET A 462 2.03 19.01 -24.65
C MET A 462 2.79 19.37 -25.94
N PRO A 463 2.78 18.50 -26.95
CA PRO A 463 3.18 18.87 -28.31
C PRO A 463 2.40 20.09 -28.82
N ALA A 464 3.07 21.01 -29.51
CA ALA A 464 2.56 22.33 -29.90
C ALA A 464 1.14 22.34 -30.49
N PHE A 465 0.80 21.36 -31.34
CA PHE A 465 -0.55 21.22 -31.90
C PHE A 465 -1.60 20.90 -30.83
N GLN A 466 -1.35 19.91 -29.97
CA GLN A 466 -2.26 19.51 -28.89
C GLN A 466 -2.37 20.62 -27.84
N ALA A 467 -1.25 21.25 -27.51
CA ALA A 467 -1.18 22.41 -26.62
C ALA A 467 -2.12 23.53 -27.10
N LEU A 468 -2.01 23.91 -28.38
CA LEU A 468 -2.85 24.94 -28.99
C LEU A 468 -4.33 24.54 -28.98
N GLN A 469 -4.66 23.31 -29.38
CA GLN A 469 -6.05 22.81 -29.38
C GLN A 469 -6.66 22.83 -27.97
N SER A 470 -5.86 22.54 -26.94
CA SER A 470 -6.32 22.56 -25.55
C SER A 470 -6.76 23.95 -25.10
N VAL A 471 -6.14 25.04 -25.60
CA VAL A 471 -6.41 26.41 -25.15
C VAL A 471 -7.00 27.31 -26.24
N ILE A 472 -7.46 26.74 -27.35
CA ILE A 472 -7.85 27.50 -28.56
C ILE A 472 -9.03 28.47 -28.34
N THR A 473 -9.83 28.24 -27.30
CA THR A 473 -10.98 29.07 -26.92
C THR A 473 -10.67 30.02 -25.76
N HIS A 474 -9.47 29.95 -25.15
CA HIS A 474 -9.12 30.73 -23.95
C HIS A 474 -9.31 32.24 -24.13
N PRO A 475 -8.79 32.90 -25.20
CA PRO A 475 -9.00 34.32 -25.40
C PRO A 475 -10.48 34.71 -25.53
N GLU A 476 -11.26 33.85 -26.19
CA GLU A 476 -12.71 34.07 -26.36
C GLU A 476 -13.47 33.94 -25.06
N SER A 477 -13.19 32.91 -24.29
CA SER A 477 -13.84 32.64 -23.01
C SER A 477 -13.54 33.76 -21.99
N MET A 478 -12.29 34.22 -21.97
CA MET A 478 -11.85 35.37 -21.17
C MET A 478 -12.59 36.66 -21.53
N LEU A 479 -12.68 36.94 -22.83
CA LEU A 479 -13.32 38.15 -23.32
C LEU A 479 -14.83 38.12 -23.06
N GLN A 480 -15.47 36.96 -23.20
CA GLN A 480 -16.89 36.76 -22.92
C GLN A 480 -17.25 37.10 -21.47
N VAL A 481 -16.48 36.56 -20.51
CA VAL A 481 -16.69 36.84 -19.08
C VAL A 481 -16.40 38.30 -18.75
N TYR A 482 -15.30 38.85 -19.27
CA TYR A 482 -14.95 40.25 -19.04
C TYR A 482 -15.98 41.23 -19.62
N ALA A 483 -16.38 41.03 -20.87
CA ALA A 483 -17.32 41.92 -21.55
C ALA A 483 -18.70 41.90 -20.88
N ARG A 484 -19.13 40.74 -20.36
CA ARG A 484 -20.34 40.68 -19.55
C ARG A 484 -20.21 41.47 -18.25
N ASP A 485 -19.17 41.21 -17.46
CA ASP A 485 -19.04 41.79 -16.11
C ASP A 485 -18.78 43.31 -16.14
N LYS A 486 -17.89 43.77 -17.04
CA LYS A 486 -17.46 45.18 -17.07
C LYS A 486 -18.24 46.06 -18.03
N LEU A 487 -18.84 45.49 -19.06
CA LEU A 487 -19.47 46.24 -20.15
C LEU A 487 -20.95 45.86 -20.38
N ASP A 488 -21.50 45.01 -19.51
CA ASP A 488 -22.86 44.44 -19.59
C ASP A 488 -23.19 43.81 -20.95
N LEU A 489 -22.18 43.29 -21.65
CA LEU A 489 -22.35 42.73 -22.98
C LEU A 489 -22.66 41.24 -22.91
N CYS A 490 -23.89 40.87 -23.28
CA CYS A 490 -24.33 39.48 -23.32
C CYS A 490 -23.91 38.81 -24.66
N PHE A 491 -22.94 37.90 -24.61
CA PHE A 491 -22.43 37.25 -25.82
C PHE A 491 -23.36 36.16 -26.39
N TRP A 492 -24.25 35.57 -25.58
CA TRP A 492 -25.16 34.50 -26.02
C TRP A 492 -26.56 34.98 -26.41
N LYS A 493 -26.86 36.26 -26.15
CA LYS A 493 -28.12 36.92 -26.49
C LYS A 493 -27.85 38.41 -26.66
N ALA A 494 -27.06 38.75 -27.67
CA ALA A 494 -26.66 40.12 -27.90
C ALA A 494 -27.84 41.00 -28.32
N GLU A 495 -27.94 42.18 -27.70
CA GLU A 495 -28.89 43.20 -28.10
C GLU A 495 -28.50 43.82 -29.43
N LYS A 496 -29.51 44.27 -30.18
CA LYS A 496 -29.28 45.02 -31.41
C LYS A 496 -28.59 46.35 -31.08
N LEU A 497 -27.41 46.56 -31.66
CA LEU A 497 -26.69 47.82 -31.55
C LEU A 497 -27.42 48.94 -32.31
N SER A 498 -27.36 50.15 -31.76
CA SER A 498 -27.88 51.35 -32.42
C SER A 498 -26.98 51.76 -33.60
N ASP A 499 -27.53 52.49 -34.58
CA ASP A 499 -26.78 52.97 -35.75
C ASP A 499 -25.58 53.86 -35.33
N GLU A 500 -25.74 54.62 -34.25
CA GLU A 500 -24.69 55.45 -33.68
C GLU A 500 -23.56 54.61 -33.04
N GLU A 501 -23.89 53.53 -32.30
CA GLU A 501 -22.88 52.60 -31.79
C GLU A 501 -22.12 51.90 -32.93
N VAL A 502 -22.82 51.50 -34.00
CA VAL A 502 -22.20 50.86 -35.17
C VAL A 502 -21.20 51.82 -35.85
N LYS A 503 -21.56 53.10 -35.95
CA LYS A 503 -20.68 54.14 -36.47
C LYS A 503 -19.45 54.32 -35.58
N GLN A 504 -19.63 54.42 -34.26
CA GLN A 504 -18.52 54.55 -33.31
C GLN A 504 -17.58 53.34 -33.32
N ILE A 505 -18.11 52.13 -33.43
CA ILE A 505 -17.30 50.90 -33.56
C ILE A 505 -16.54 50.93 -34.89
N SER A 506 -17.17 51.34 -35.99
CA SER A 506 -16.52 51.43 -37.30
C SER A 506 -15.39 52.46 -37.31
N GLU A 507 -15.59 53.62 -36.67
CA GLU A 507 -14.56 54.66 -36.49
C GLU A 507 -13.37 54.15 -35.66
N PHE A 508 -13.65 53.47 -34.54
CA PHE A 508 -12.60 52.87 -33.71
C PHE A 508 -11.83 51.77 -34.44
N ALA A 509 -12.56 50.85 -35.10
CA ALA A 509 -12.01 49.70 -35.80
C ALA A 509 -11.36 50.07 -37.15
N LYS A 510 -11.57 51.31 -37.63
CA LYS A 510 -11.09 51.82 -38.93
C LYS A 510 -11.54 50.98 -40.13
N ILE A 511 -12.62 50.21 -39.97
CA ILE A 511 -13.24 49.35 -40.99
C ILE A 511 -14.76 49.40 -40.84
N PRO A 512 -15.54 49.18 -41.91
CA PRO A 512 -17.00 49.05 -41.79
C PRO A 512 -17.38 47.88 -40.88
N PHE A 513 -18.04 48.17 -39.75
CA PHE A 513 -18.54 47.14 -38.84
C PHE A 513 -19.97 46.77 -39.18
N ARG A 514 -20.26 45.46 -39.31
CA ARG A 514 -21.61 44.94 -39.52
C ARG A 514 -22.23 44.59 -38.17
N ALA A 515 -23.33 45.23 -37.83
CA ALA A 515 -24.05 44.94 -36.59
C ALA A 515 -24.50 43.46 -36.54
N PRO A 516 -24.35 42.78 -35.39
CA PRO A 516 -24.89 41.44 -35.20
C PRO A 516 -26.42 41.48 -35.24
N ALA A 517 -27.04 40.34 -35.58
CA ALA A 517 -28.50 40.20 -35.53
C ALA A 517 -29.00 40.24 -34.08
N ASN A 518 -30.26 40.63 -33.87
CA ASN A 518 -30.86 40.63 -32.54
C ASN A 518 -30.92 39.20 -31.97
N ASN A 519 -30.53 39.02 -30.71
CA ASN A 519 -30.35 37.71 -30.05
C ASN A 519 -29.29 36.80 -30.71
N ALA A 520 -28.33 37.36 -31.45
CA ALA A 520 -27.22 36.57 -31.99
C ALA A 520 -26.23 36.14 -30.90
N VAL A 521 -25.52 35.03 -31.19
CA VAL A 521 -24.33 34.63 -30.44
C VAL A 521 -23.12 35.34 -31.04
N LEU A 522 -22.43 36.16 -30.25
CA LEU A 522 -21.26 36.90 -30.69
C LEU A 522 -20.03 36.01 -30.71
N GLY A 523 -19.35 35.95 -31.84
CA GLY A 523 -18.01 35.37 -31.92
C GLY A 523 -16.95 36.34 -31.39
N PHE A 524 -15.75 35.83 -31.11
CA PHE A 524 -14.63 36.65 -30.61
C PHE A 524 -14.37 37.95 -31.38
N ALA A 525 -14.43 37.92 -32.72
CA ALA A 525 -14.15 39.11 -33.52
C ALA A 525 -15.21 40.21 -33.30
N GLU A 526 -16.49 39.85 -33.29
CA GLU A 526 -17.57 40.80 -33.00
C GLU A 526 -17.44 41.32 -31.57
N LEU A 527 -17.16 40.41 -30.62
CA LEU A 527 -17.03 40.72 -29.21
C LEU A 527 -15.88 41.70 -28.94
N ILE A 528 -14.71 41.51 -29.56
CA ILE A 528 -13.52 42.34 -29.31
C ILE A 528 -13.66 43.74 -29.94
N TYR A 529 -14.34 43.87 -31.08
CA TYR A 529 -14.63 45.17 -31.67
C TYR A 529 -15.59 45.97 -30.80
N ILE A 530 -16.68 45.35 -30.34
CA ILE A 530 -17.67 45.99 -29.47
C ILE A 530 -17.03 46.35 -28.13
N SER A 531 -16.31 45.41 -27.50
CA SER A 531 -15.72 45.62 -26.18
C SER A 531 -14.66 46.73 -26.21
N SER A 532 -13.72 46.69 -27.17
CA SER A 532 -12.62 47.66 -27.25
C SER A 532 -13.13 49.08 -27.54
N SER A 533 -14.18 49.22 -28.36
CA SER A 533 -14.81 50.52 -28.63
C SER A 533 -15.48 51.10 -27.38
N ARG A 534 -16.16 50.27 -26.59
CA ARG A 534 -16.75 50.68 -25.30
C ARG A 534 -15.68 51.00 -24.26
N GLU A 535 -14.62 50.20 -24.17
CA GLU A 535 -13.48 50.39 -23.27
C GLU A 535 -12.69 51.66 -23.54
N ALA A 536 -12.63 52.13 -24.79
CA ALA A 536 -11.95 53.37 -25.15
C ALA A 536 -12.50 54.60 -24.40
N LYS A 537 -13.73 54.51 -23.87
CA LYS A 537 -14.39 55.54 -23.06
C LYS A 537 -14.09 55.42 -21.55
N LEU A 538 -13.52 54.30 -21.10
CA LEU A 538 -13.18 54.04 -19.70
C LEU A 538 -11.78 54.55 -19.34
N PRO A 539 -11.44 54.80 -18.07
CA PRO A 539 -10.06 55.03 -17.63
C PRO A 539 -9.11 53.88 -18.02
N PRO A 540 -7.84 54.15 -18.40
CA PRO A 540 -6.88 53.12 -18.85
C PRO A 540 -6.72 51.91 -17.92
N GLU A 541 -6.77 52.15 -16.61
CA GLU A 541 -6.65 51.14 -15.56
C GLU A 541 -7.81 50.15 -15.50
N LEU A 542 -8.93 50.44 -16.17
CA LEU A 542 -10.09 49.56 -16.27
C LEU A 542 -10.18 48.83 -17.61
N ARG A 543 -9.22 49.03 -18.51
CA ARG A 543 -9.24 48.46 -19.87
C ARG A 543 -8.49 47.14 -19.92
N LEU A 544 -9.11 46.12 -20.52
CA LEU A 544 -8.43 44.91 -20.95
C LEU A 544 -7.58 45.20 -22.19
N VAL A 545 -8.14 45.97 -23.12
CA VAL A 545 -7.52 46.38 -24.38
C VAL A 545 -7.23 47.88 -24.36
N SER A 546 -5.95 48.24 -24.38
CA SER A 546 -5.50 49.63 -24.18
C SER A 546 -5.91 50.55 -25.33
N GLY A 547 -6.12 49.99 -26.53
CA GLY A 547 -6.53 50.72 -27.73
C GLY A 547 -6.46 49.88 -29.02
N PHE A 548 -6.64 50.54 -30.16
CA PHE A 548 -6.72 49.90 -31.48
C PHE A 548 -5.56 48.95 -31.81
N ASP A 549 -4.32 49.37 -31.54
CA ASP A 549 -3.14 48.57 -31.89
C ASP A 549 -3.07 47.26 -31.09
N GLU A 550 -3.51 47.27 -29.83
CA GLU A 550 -3.57 46.06 -29.00
C GLU A 550 -4.72 45.15 -29.42
N MET A 551 -5.88 45.70 -29.75
CA MET A 551 -7.00 44.95 -30.32
C MET A 551 -6.57 44.20 -31.60
N GLN A 552 -5.84 44.86 -32.50
CA GLN A 552 -5.34 44.24 -33.73
C GLN A 552 -4.36 43.10 -33.45
N LYS A 553 -3.50 43.25 -32.42
CA LYS A 553 -2.62 42.15 -31.99
C LYS A 553 -3.43 40.96 -31.49
N PHE A 554 -4.44 41.18 -30.67
CA PHE A 554 -5.30 40.11 -30.14
C PHE A 554 -6.05 39.38 -31.25
N LEU A 555 -6.65 40.13 -32.19
CA LEU A 555 -7.28 39.57 -33.39
C LEU A 555 -6.30 38.73 -34.20
N LYS A 556 -5.13 39.28 -34.56
CA LYS A 556 -4.13 38.57 -35.37
C LYS A 556 -3.63 37.29 -34.70
N SER A 557 -3.37 37.34 -33.39
CA SER A 557 -2.91 36.17 -32.63
C SER A 557 -4.03 35.13 -32.47
N TYR A 558 -5.29 35.55 -32.30
CA TYR A 558 -6.43 34.64 -32.24
C TYR A 558 -6.72 33.95 -33.58
N GLU A 559 -6.51 34.65 -34.70
CA GLU A 559 -6.64 34.11 -36.07
C GLU A 559 -5.69 32.94 -36.38
N LEU A 560 -4.63 32.73 -35.57
CA LEU A 560 -3.80 31.53 -35.65
C LEU A 560 -4.63 30.23 -35.55
N ARG A 561 -5.80 30.28 -34.88
CA ARG A 561 -6.75 29.17 -34.80
C ARG A 561 -7.33 28.74 -36.15
N LYS A 562 -7.56 29.67 -37.09
CA LYS A 562 -8.26 29.37 -38.37
C LYS A 562 -7.44 28.45 -39.27
N ARG A 563 -6.11 28.44 -39.11
CA ARG A 563 -5.22 27.49 -39.79
C ARG A 563 -5.36 26.04 -39.26
N GLN A 564 -6.13 25.84 -38.19
CA GLN A 564 -6.13 24.61 -37.37
C GLN A 564 -7.53 23.98 -37.18
N VAL A 565 -8.62 24.66 -37.61
CA VAL A 565 -9.99 24.10 -37.56
C VAL A 565 -10.24 23.06 -38.65
N HIS A 566 -9.44 23.07 -39.72
CA HIS A 566 -9.66 22.24 -40.91
C HIS A 566 -8.42 21.51 -41.45
N SER A 567 -7.29 21.57 -40.75
CA SER A 567 -6.01 21.04 -41.25
C SER A 567 -5.17 20.46 -40.13
N THR A 568 -4.70 19.22 -40.28
CA THR A 568 -3.68 18.57 -39.44
C THR A 568 -2.28 19.17 -39.63
N SER A 569 -2.20 20.43 -40.07
CA SER A 569 -0.95 21.15 -40.32
C SER A 569 -0.22 21.44 -39.03
N PHE A 570 1.02 20.94 -38.95
CA PHE A 570 1.96 21.15 -37.84
C PHE A 570 1.95 22.62 -37.37
N VAL A 571 1.46 22.87 -36.16
CA VAL A 571 1.64 24.16 -35.46
C VAL A 571 3.13 24.30 -35.17
N SER A 572 3.74 25.39 -35.60
CA SER A 572 5.14 25.66 -35.26
C SER A 572 5.27 25.96 -33.76
N SER A 573 6.38 25.58 -33.14
CA SER A 573 6.63 25.92 -31.73
C SER A 573 6.55 27.43 -31.48
N ASN A 574 6.91 28.24 -32.47
CA ASN A 574 6.82 29.70 -32.41
C ASN A 574 5.37 30.20 -32.38
N ASP A 575 4.48 29.60 -33.18
CA ASP A 575 3.04 29.95 -33.14
C ASP A 575 2.41 29.57 -31.81
N TRP A 576 2.78 28.42 -31.23
CA TRP A 576 2.37 28.03 -29.88
C TRP A 576 2.87 29.02 -28.83
N ILE A 577 4.17 29.36 -28.83
CA ILE A 577 4.76 30.33 -27.90
C ILE A 577 3.96 31.64 -27.95
N ASN A 578 3.78 32.22 -29.14
CA ASN A 578 3.02 33.46 -29.32
C ASN A 578 1.57 33.37 -28.81
N TYR A 579 0.90 32.24 -29.03
CA TYR A 579 -0.49 32.04 -28.58
C TYR A 579 -0.58 31.85 -27.05
N SER A 580 0.36 31.11 -26.47
CA SER A 580 0.46 30.90 -25.02
C SER A 580 0.80 32.19 -24.28
N GLU A 581 1.63 33.07 -24.87
CA GLU A 581 1.94 34.40 -24.37
C GLU A 581 0.71 35.32 -24.39
N LEU A 582 -0.09 35.27 -25.46
CA LEU A 582 -1.37 35.97 -25.51
C LEU A 582 -2.28 35.54 -24.34
N CYS A 583 -2.48 34.22 -24.18
CA CYS A 583 -3.34 33.69 -23.12
C CYS A 583 -2.82 34.09 -21.73
N SER A 584 -1.51 33.98 -21.50
CA SER A 584 -0.86 34.36 -20.23
C SER A 584 -1.00 35.86 -19.94
N SER A 585 -0.83 36.70 -20.96
CA SER A 585 -0.95 38.17 -20.86
C SER A 585 -2.39 38.58 -20.55
N MET A 586 -3.38 38.00 -21.25
CA MET A 586 -4.79 38.25 -21.00
C MET A 586 -5.20 37.82 -19.59
N LEU A 587 -4.82 36.60 -19.16
CA LEU A 587 -5.06 36.13 -17.79
C LEU A 587 -4.46 37.06 -16.74
N SER A 588 -3.20 37.48 -16.94
CA SER A 588 -2.50 38.35 -16.00
C SER A 588 -3.14 39.74 -15.90
N LYS A 589 -3.62 40.28 -17.02
CA LYS A 589 -4.36 41.55 -17.05
C LYS A 589 -5.71 41.43 -16.38
N LEU A 590 -6.48 40.38 -16.68
CA LEU A 590 -7.78 40.13 -16.07
C LEU A 590 -7.67 39.93 -14.56
N ALA A 591 -6.70 39.15 -14.09
CA ALA A 591 -6.45 39.01 -12.66
C ALA A 591 -6.26 40.38 -11.98
N LYS A 592 -5.44 41.28 -12.56
CA LYS A 592 -5.25 42.64 -12.04
C LYS A 592 -6.53 43.48 -12.06
N LEU A 593 -7.30 43.42 -13.14
CA LEU A 593 -8.57 44.17 -13.29
C LEU A 593 -9.63 43.76 -12.28
N TYR A 594 -9.61 42.50 -11.84
CA TYR A 594 -10.52 41.98 -10.81
C TYR A 594 -9.95 42.10 -9.39
N GLY A 595 -8.80 42.76 -9.22
CA GLY A 595 -8.16 42.92 -7.90
C GLY A 595 -7.54 41.63 -7.36
N GLU A 596 -7.37 40.62 -8.19
CA GLU A 596 -6.81 39.33 -7.80
C GLU A 596 -5.29 39.36 -7.83
N SER A 597 -4.69 38.83 -6.76
CA SER A 597 -3.25 38.63 -6.74
C SER A 597 -2.88 37.48 -7.68
N PRO A 598 -1.70 37.51 -8.34
CA PRO A 598 -1.22 36.35 -9.11
C PRO A 598 -1.20 35.07 -8.28
N LYS A 599 -0.94 35.19 -6.97
CA LYS A 599 -0.98 34.06 -6.04
C LYS A 599 -2.38 33.48 -5.88
N ASN A 600 -3.46 34.21 -6.07
CA ASN A 600 -4.81 33.64 -5.96
C ASN A 600 -5.18 32.81 -7.20
N VAL A 601 -4.70 33.22 -8.37
CA VAL A 601 -5.00 32.56 -9.66
C VAL A 601 -4.16 31.28 -9.85
N ILE A 602 -2.91 31.29 -9.38
CA ILE A 602 -1.98 30.16 -9.56
C ILE A 602 -2.24 29.11 -8.48
N LEU A 603 -3.03 28.09 -8.78
CA LEU A 603 -3.28 26.99 -7.85
C LEU A 603 -2.04 26.10 -7.67
N PRO A 604 -1.73 25.65 -6.44
CA PRO A 604 -0.62 24.74 -6.20
C PRO A 604 -0.94 23.37 -6.82
N PRO A 605 -0.01 22.73 -7.55
CA PRO A 605 -0.23 21.41 -8.13
C PRO A 605 -0.58 20.37 -7.06
N ALA A 606 -1.51 19.46 -7.38
CA ALA A 606 -1.93 18.38 -6.47
C ALA A 606 -0.73 17.56 -5.96
N GLN A 607 0.24 17.29 -6.84
CA GLN A 607 1.47 16.58 -6.47
C GLN A 607 2.28 17.33 -5.40
N THR A 608 2.42 18.66 -5.51
CA THR A 608 3.15 19.47 -4.52
C THR A 608 2.46 19.47 -3.16
N LEU A 609 1.12 19.51 -3.15
CA LEU A 609 0.33 19.39 -1.93
C LEU A 609 0.58 18.04 -1.24
N LEU A 610 0.60 16.94 -2.02
CA LEU A 610 0.83 15.60 -1.50
C LEU A 610 2.26 15.40 -0.98
N SER A 611 3.27 15.91 -1.68
CA SER A 611 4.66 15.88 -1.19
C SER A 611 4.79 16.65 0.14
N SER A 612 4.11 17.80 0.28
CA SER A 612 4.06 18.53 1.54
C SER A 612 3.37 17.74 2.65
N ALA A 613 2.27 17.06 2.35
CA ALA A 613 1.54 16.24 3.30
C ALA A 613 2.37 15.03 3.78
N ILE A 614 3.08 14.36 2.86
CA ILE A 614 4.03 13.30 3.20
C ILE A 614 5.13 13.82 4.14
N ASN A 615 5.65 15.03 3.91
CA ASN A 615 6.67 15.60 4.79
C ASN A 615 6.13 15.90 6.19
N SER A 616 4.89 16.38 6.31
CA SER A 616 4.21 16.51 7.60
C SER A 616 4.08 15.14 8.29
N LEU A 617 3.68 14.11 7.56
CA LEU A 617 3.55 12.76 8.09
C LEU A 617 4.91 12.17 8.54
N LYS A 618 5.99 12.40 7.76
CA LYS A 618 7.37 12.03 8.13
C LYS A 618 7.83 12.75 9.41
N ALA A 619 7.40 13.99 9.63
CA ALA A 619 7.75 14.75 10.82
C ALA A 619 7.03 14.21 12.06
N ILE A 620 5.76 13.80 11.92
CA ILE A 620 4.98 13.16 12.99
C ILE A 620 5.60 11.81 13.35
N SER A 621 5.95 10.98 12.36
CA SER A 621 6.55 9.66 12.61
C SER A 621 7.95 9.70 13.23
N ARG A 622 8.59 10.89 13.28
CA ARG A 622 9.93 11.09 13.86
C ARG A 622 9.90 11.72 15.25
N ALA A 623 8.78 12.29 15.65
CA ALA A 623 8.55 12.91 16.96
C ALA A 623 8.05 11.85 17.95
#